data_AF-G9EKG2-F1
#
_entry.id   AF-G9EKG2-F1
#
_cell.length_a   1.000
_cell.length_b   1.000
_cell.length_c   1.000
_cell.angle_alpha   90.00
_cell.angle_beta   90.00
_cell.angle_gamma   90.00
#
_symmetry.space_group_name_H-M   'P 1'
#
loop_
_entity.id
_entity.type
_entity.pdbx_description
1 polymer ?
#
loop_
_entity_poly.entity_id
_entity_poly.type
_entity_poly.pdbx_seq_one_letter_code
_entity_poly.pdbx_strand_id
1 'polypeptide(L)'
;METNTILALLGGMGVGSLINNMITHYTNQKSKQKERRYEEKKAAYIGLLTSLHDAALNPSEKTAKSYALWQAKCQIFGSEKVTRFTQAIVDTNDGPKKDRETAFNLLLTAIQQDLDKS
;
A
#
# COMPACT_ATOMS: atom_id res chain seq x y z
N MET A 1 -20.46 -22.79 -51.90
CA MET A 1 -20.67 -21.74 -50.87
C MET A 1 -20.15 -22.31 -49.55
N GLU A 2 -18.82 -22.39 -49.38
CA GLU A 2 -18.19 -23.11 -48.25
C GLU A 2 -16.89 -22.41 -47.78
N THR A 3 -16.19 -21.68 -48.66
CA THR A 3 -14.93 -21.00 -48.33
C THR A 3 -15.08 -19.64 -47.65
N ASN A 4 -16.18 -18.92 -47.90
CA ASN A 4 -16.42 -17.60 -47.29
C ASN A 4 -16.79 -17.67 -45.80
N THR A 5 -17.42 -18.76 -45.35
CA THR A 5 -17.86 -18.90 -43.96
C THR A 5 -16.70 -19.22 -43.02
N ILE A 6 -15.72 -20.00 -43.48
CA ILE A 6 -14.52 -20.37 -42.71
C ILE A 6 -13.56 -19.17 -42.57
N LEU A 7 -13.40 -18.36 -43.63
CA LEU A 7 -12.63 -17.11 -43.58
C LEU A 7 -13.28 -16.03 -42.69
N ALA A 8 -14.61 -15.93 -42.68
CA ALA A 8 -15.33 -15.06 -41.76
C ALA A 8 -15.25 -15.54 -40.29
N LEU A 9 -15.23 -16.86 -40.06
CA LEU A 9 -15.04 -17.45 -38.74
C LEU A 9 -13.61 -17.22 -38.20
N LEU A 10 -12.59 -17.39 -39.05
CA LEU A 10 -11.18 -17.23 -38.67
C LEU A 10 -10.76 -15.76 -38.54
N GLY A 11 -11.29 -14.87 -39.39
CA GLY A 11 -11.04 -13.43 -39.31
C GLY A 11 -11.77 -12.73 -38.16
N GLY A 12 -12.99 -13.17 -37.84
CA GLY A 12 -13.83 -12.57 -36.78
C GLY A 12 -13.55 -13.08 -35.36
N MET A 13 -13.11 -14.34 -35.19
CA MET A 13 -12.87 -14.94 -33.86
C MET A 13 -11.40 -14.89 -33.41
N GLY A 14 -10.44 -14.78 -34.33
CA GLY A 14 -9.01 -14.84 -34.01
C GLY A 14 -8.41 -13.51 -33.53
N VAL A 15 -8.68 -12.41 -34.23
CA VAL A 15 -8.03 -11.12 -33.92
C VAL A 15 -8.68 -10.45 -32.70
N GLY A 16 -10.01 -10.50 -32.60
CA GLY A 16 -10.74 -9.96 -31.44
C GLY A 16 -10.37 -10.65 -30.13
N SER A 17 -10.17 -11.97 -30.14
CA SER A 17 -9.76 -12.73 -28.95
C SER A 17 -8.29 -12.47 -28.56
N LEU A 18 -7.38 -12.26 -29.53
CA LEU A 18 -5.99 -11.88 -29.25
C LEU A 18 -5.90 -10.47 -28.63
N ILE A 19 -6.66 -9.51 -29.14
CA ILE A 19 -6.74 -8.15 -28.58
C ILE A 19 -7.33 -8.20 -27.17
N ASN A 20 -8.44 -8.92 -26.97
CA ASN A 20 -9.03 -9.09 -25.63
C ASN A 20 -8.07 -9.78 -24.66
N ASN A 21 -7.35 -10.81 -25.11
CA ASN A 21 -6.35 -11.50 -24.28
C ASN A 21 -5.21 -10.56 -23.88
N MET A 22 -4.73 -9.70 -24.78
CA MET A 22 -3.69 -8.71 -24.47
C MET A 22 -4.19 -7.65 -23.48
N ILE A 23 -5.39 -7.10 -23.68
CA ILE A 23 -6.03 -6.13 -22.77
C ILE A 23 -6.26 -6.76 -21.40
N THR A 24 -6.79 -7.99 -21.36
CA THR A 24 -7.07 -8.73 -20.13
C THR A 24 -5.78 -9.08 -19.41
N HIS A 25 -4.74 -9.51 -20.13
CA HIS A 25 -3.43 -9.79 -19.55
C HIS A 25 -2.81 -8.53 -18.92
N TYR A 26 -2.82 -7.42 -19.64
CA TYR A 26 -2.31 -6.14 -19.16
C TYR A 26 -3.10 -5.62 -17.94
N THR A 27 -4.43 -5.71 -17.99
CA THR A 27 -5.32 -5.30 -16.88
C THR A 27 -5.11 -6.19 -15.66
N ASN A 28 -5.02 -7.51 -15.85
CA ASN A 28 -4.75 -8.47 -14.78
C ASN A 28 -3.37 -8.26 -14.15
N GLN A 29 -2.35 -7.95 -14.97
CA GLN A 29 -1.01 -7.68 -14.46
C GLN A 29 -0.96 -6.38 -13.65
N LYS A 30 -1.64 -5.33 -14.11
CA LYS A 30 -1.83 -4.09 -13.34
C LYS A 30 -2.60 -4.34 -12.04
N SER A 31 -3.70 -5.08 -12.10
CA SER A 31 -4.49 -5.43 -10.91
C SER A 31 -3.64 -6.18 -9.87
N LYS A 32 -2.84 -7.16 -10.31
CA LYS A 32 -1.91 -7.91 -9.43
C LYS A 32 -0.80 -7.04 -8.83
N GLN A 33 -0.34 -6.01 -9.54
CA GLN A 33 0.64 -5.07 -8.98
C GLN A 33 -0.02 -4.16 -7.94
N LYS A 34 -1.22 -3.67 -8.23
CA LYS A 34 -2.03 -2.85 -7.34
C LYS A 34 -2.34 -3.57 -6.02
N GLU A 35 -2.82 -4.81 -6.12
CA GLU A 35 -3.12 -5.68 -4.98
C GLU A 35 -1.87 -5.96 -4.12
N ARG A 36 -0.74 -6.30 -4.75
CA ARG A 36 0.53 -6.50 -4.02
C ARG A 36 0.95 -5.24 -3.27
N ARG A 37 0.90 -4.08 -3.91
CA ARG A 37 1.25 -2.79 -3.30
C ARG A 37 0.35 -2.47 -2.12
N TYR A 38 -0.95 -2.74 -2.23
CA TYR A 38 -1.91 -2.56 -1.16
C TYR A 38 -1.57 -3.45 0.05
N GLU A 39 -1.30 -4.74 -0.17
CA GLU A 39 -0.95 -5.65 0.93
C GLU A 39 0.39 -5.30 1.59
N GLU A 40 1.40 -4.87 0.83
CA GLU A 40 2.68 -4.39 1.38
C GLU A 40 2.50 -3.15 2.28
N LYS A 41 1.71 -2.16 1.81
CA LYS A 41 1.37 -0.96 2.60
C LYS A 41 0.61 -1.32 3.87
N LYS A 42 -0.45 -2.11 3.74
CA LYS A 42 -1.26 -2.57 4.87
C LYS A 42 -0.42 -3.30 5.92
N ALA A 43 0.46 -4.21 5.50
CA ALA A 43 1.37 -4.91 6.40
C ALA A 43 2.33 -3.94 7.13
N ALA A 44 2.89 -2.96 6.42
CA ALA A 44 3.74 -1.93 7.02
C ALA A 44 2.99 -1.09 8.06
N TYR A 45 1.77 -0.65 7.76
CA TYR A 45 0.97 0.20 8.63
C TYR A 45 0.47 -0.53 9.87
N ILE A 46 -0.01 -1.76 9.72
CA ILE A 46 -0.40 -2.59 10.86
C ILE A 46 0.81 -2.80 11.78
N GLY A 47 1.96 -3.20 11.24
CA GLY A 47 3.16 -3.39 12.04
C GLY A 47 3.64 -2.12 12.75
N LEU A 48 3.54 -0.96 12.10
CA LEU A 48 3.85 0.34 12.72
C LEU A 48 2.92 0.63 13.90
N LEU A 49 1.61 0.48 13.73
CA LEU A 49 0.63 0.75 14.78
C LEU A 49 0.76 -0.25 15.94
N THR A 50 1.01 -1.53 15.65
CA THR A 50 1.27 -2.54 16.68
C THR A 50 2.54 -2.22 17.46
N SER A 51 3.65 -1.91 16.79
CA SER A 51 4.90 -1.58 17.49
C SER A 51 4.82 -0.27 18.29
N LEU A 52 4.04 0.71 17.84
CA LEU A 52 3.75 1.92 18.60
C LEU A 52 2.93 1.61 19.87
N HIS A 53 1.93 0.74 19.76
CA HIS A 53 1.15 0.26 20.90
C HIS A 53 2.04 -0.51 21.90
N ASP A 54 2.87 -1.42 21.41
CA ASP A 54 3.79 -2.21 22.24
C ASP A 54 4.79 -1.31 22.99
N ALA A 55 5.32 -0.27 22.32
CA ALA A 55 6.21 0.69 22.94
C ALA A 55 5.51 1.53 24.02
N ALA A 56 4.22 1.81 23.86
CA ALA A 56 3.42 2.52 24.86
C ALA A 56 3.12 1.65 26.10
N LEU A 57 2.91 0.34 25.92
CA LEU A 57 2.68 -0.59 27.03
C LEU A 57 3.97 -1.02 27.75
N ASN A 58 5.03 -1.29 26.98
CA ASN A 58 6.29 -1.87 27.46
C ASN A 58 7.48 -1.12 26.86
N PRO A 59 7.81 0.09 27.34
CA PRO A 59 8.92 0.87 26.82
C PRO A 59 10.25 0.15 27.07
N SER A 60 10.96 -0.16 25.99
CA SER A 60 12.26 -0.86 26.03
C SER A 60 13.04 -0.59 24.75
N GLU A 61 14.34 -0.88 24.75
CA GLU A 61 15.16 -0.81 23.53
C GLU A 61 14.61 -1.75 22.43
N LYS A 62 14.07 -2.91 22.82
CA LYS A 62 13.46 -3.86 21.90
C LYS A 62 12.23 -3.27 21.19
N THR A 63 11.32 -2.64 21.94
CA THR A 63 10.11 -2.03 21.36
C THR A 63 10.45 -0.79 20.53
N ALA A 64 11.46 -0.01 20.94
CA ALA A 64 11.98 1.10 20.14
C ALA A 64 12.59 0.65 18.80
N LYS A 65 13.41 -0.41 18.80
CA LYS A 65 13.97 -0.99 17.56
C LYS A 65 12.89 -1.62 16.68
N SER A 66 11.89 -2.24 17.28
CA SER A 66 10.72 -2.76 16.56
C SER A 66 10.00 -1.63 15.83
N TYR A 67 9.73 -0.51 16.51
CA TYR A 67 9.13 0.67 15.90
C TYR A 67 9.97 1.22 14.74
N ALA A 68 11.28 1.38 14.93
CA ALA A 68 12.19 1.86 13.89
C ALA A 68 12.17 0.98 12.62
N LEU A 69 12.09 -0.35 12.78
CA LEU A 69 11.96 -1.27 11.65
C LEU A 69 10.67 -1.01 10.86
N TRP A 70 9.54 -0.85 11.54
CA TRP A 70 8.25 -0.61 10.88
C TRP A 70 8.16 0.79 10.28
N GLN A 71 8.80 1.78 10.90
CA GLN A 71 8.98 3.11 10.32
C GLN A 71 9.76 3.03 9.00
N ALA A 72 10.87 2.29 8.94
CA ALA A 72 11.63 2.08 7.71
C ALA A 72 10.79 1.38 6.63
N LYS A 73 9.95 0.41 7.00
CA LYS A 73 9.00 -0.20 6.05
C LYS A 73 7.98 0.79 5.53
N CYS A 74 7.49 1.71 6.36
CA CYS A 74 6.61 2.79 5.91
C CYS A 74 7.30 3.76 4.95
N GLN A 75 8.61 3.99 5.09
CA GLN A 75 9.40 4.77 4.13
C GLN A 75 9.51 4.09 2.75
N ILE A 76 9.54 2.76 2.72
CA ILE A 76 9.64 1.99 1.47
C ILE A 76 8.29 1.93 0.74
N PHE A 77 7.23 1.59 1.47
CA PHE A 77 5.94 1.25 0.86
C PHE A 77 4.92 2.40 0.88
N GLY A 78 5.02 3.27 1.88
CA GLY A 78 4.04 4.31 2.12
C GLY A 78 4.32 5.62 1.39
N SER A 79 3.30 6.47 1.40
CA SER A 79 3.36 7.81 0.87
C SER A 79 4.25 8.72 1.71
N GLU A 80 4.68 9.80 1.10
CA GLU A 80 5.46 10.85 1.76
C GLU A 80 4.76 11.39 3.03
N LYS A 81 3.42 11.53 3.00
CA LYS A 81 2.63 11.95 4.16
C LYS A 81 2.74 10.97 5.32
N VAL A 82 2.59 9.67 5.05
CA VAL A 82 2.73 8.63 6.07
C VAL A 82 4.13 8.68 6.66
N THR A 83 5.15 8.71 5.81
CA THR A 83 6.55 8.82 6.24
C THR A 83 6.80 10.02 7.15
N ARG A 84 6.31 11.20 6.74
CA ARG A 84 6.45 12.45 7.49
C ARG A 84 5.79 12.37 8.86
N PHE A 85 4.54 11.90 8.93
CA PHE A 85 3.82 11.86 10.21
C PHE A 85 4.31 10.74 11.13
N THR A 86 4.84 9.65 10.58
CA THR A 86 5.55 8.65 11.38
C THR A 86 6.78 9.25 12.05
N GLN A 87 7.60 10.03 11.31
CA GLN A 87 8.73 10.74 11.92
C GLN A 87 8.28 11.75 12.99
N ALA A 88 7.19 12.47 12.72
CA ALA A 88 6.64 13.45 13.67
C ALA A 88 6.23 12.81 15.02
N ILE A 89 5.85 11.53 15.06
CA ILE A 89 5.59 10.82 16.34
C ILE A 89 6.86 10.74 17.20
N VAL A 90 8.01 10.49 16.57
CA VAL A 90 9.30 10.42 17.26
C VAL A 90 9.72 11.83 17.70
N ASP A 91 9.61 12.79 16.79
CA ASP A 91 10.05 14.18 17.05
C ASP A 91 9.23 14.85 18.17
N THR A 92 7.98 14.42 18.37
CA THR A 92 7.08 14.94 19.42
C THR A 92 7.09 14.09 20.69
N ASN A 93 7.92 13.05 20.78
CA ASN A 93 7.92 12.12 21.91
C ASN A 93 8.20 12.80 23.26
N ASP A 94 9.13 13.76 23.27
CA ASP A 94 9.54 14.51 24.47
C ASP A 94 8.85 15.89 24.56
N GLY A 95 7.95 16.18 23.62
CA GLY A 95 7.23 17.45 23.51
C GLY A 95 5.87 17.46 24.24
N PRO A 96 5.09 18.53 24.09
CA PRO A 96 3.74 18.61 24.61
C PRO A 96 2.88 17.44 24.11
N LYS A 97 2.10 16.83 25.02
CA LYS A 97 1.21 15.70 24.69
C LYS A 97 0.30 15.98 23.49
N LYS A 98 -0.17 17.23 23.37
CA LYS A 98 -1.03 17.69 22.27
C LYS A 98 -0.38 17.57 20.90
N ASP A 99 0.93 17.80 20.80
CA ASP A 99 1.66 17.75 19.54
C ASP A 99 1.80 16.31 19.06
N ARG A 100 2.08 15.39 19.99
CA ARG A 100 2.08 13.95 19.70
C ARG A 100 0.71 13.43 19.31
N GLU A 101 -0.35 13.83 20.01
CA GLU A 101 -1.74 13.47 19.65
C GLU A 101 -2.10 13.99 18.25
N THR A 102 -1.68 15.20 17.92
CA THR A 102 -1.88 15.79 16.58
C THR A 102 -1.13 15.00 15.51
N ALA A 103 0.15 14.69 15.73
CA ALA A 103 0.95 13.88 14.82
C ALA A 103 0.32 12.49 14.60
N PHE A 104 -0.22 11.88 15.65
CA PHE A 104 -0.89 10.58 15.57
C PHE A 104 -2.18 10.64 14.74
N ASN A 105 -3.03 11.64 14.97
CA ASN A 105 -4.25 11.80 14.18
C ASN A 105 -3.96 12.06 12.69
N LEU A 106 -2.93 12.85 12.40
CA LEU A 106 -2.48 13.11 11.04
C LEU A 106 -1.90 11.86 10.38
N LEU A 107 -1.17 11.01 11.13
CA LEU A 107 -0.69 9.72 10.66
C LEU A 107 -1.85 8.80 10.28
N LEU A 108 -2.87 8.66 11.14
CA LEU A 108 -4.05 7.83 10.84
C LEU A 108 -4.79 8.30 9.57
N THR A 109 -4.97 9.62 9.44
CA THR A 109 -5.59 10.22 8.25
C THR A 109 -4.76 9.95 6.99
N ALA A 110 -3.43 10.05 7.08
CA ALA A 110 -2.54 9.77 5.96
C ALA A 110 -2.56 8.30 5.55
N ILE A 111 -2.58 7.37 6.51
CA ILE A 111 -2.69 5.93 6.26
C ILE A 111 -3.99 5.62 5.49
N GLN A 112 -5.13 6.15 5.94
CA GLN A 112 -6.41 5.96 5.26
C GLN A 112 -6.35 6.44 3.81
N GLN A 113 -5.92 7.69 3.59
CA GLN A 113 -5.80 8.27 2.26
C GLN A 113 -4.85 7.50 1.34
N ASP A 114 -3.83 6.89 1.90
CA ASP A 114 -2.81 6.18 1.14
C ASP A 114 -3.28 4.76 0.74
N LEU A 115 -4.03 4.09 1.61
CA LEU A 115 -4.69 2.83 1.28
C LEU A 115 -5.78 3.01 0.23
N ASP A 116 -6.57 4.09 0.29
CA ASP A 116 -7.62 4.38 -0.70
C ASP A 116 -7.06 4.67 -2.10
N LYS A 117 -5.83 5.19 -2.17
CA LYS A 117 -5.13 5.52 -3.43
C LYS A 117 -4.24 4.39 -3.95
N SER A 118 -4.12 3.30 -3.21
CA SER A 118 -3.30 2.14 -3.58
C SER A 118 -3.96 1.33 -4.67
#